data_AF-A0A965NF00-F1
#
_entry.id   AF-A0A965NF00-F1
#
_cell.length_a   1.000
_cell.length_b   1.000
_cell.length_c   1.000
_cell.angle_alpha   90.00
_cell.angle_beta   90.00
_cell.angle_gamma   90.00
#
_symmetry.space_group_name_H-M   'P 1'
#
loop_
_entity.id
_entity.type
_entity.pdbx_description
1 polymer ?
#
loop_
_entity_poly.entity_id
_entity_poly.type
_entity_poly.pdbx_seq_one_letter_code
_entity_poly.pdbx_strand_id
1 'polypeptide(L)'
;KQINFMSKETIERSAINADFIKSEFPDIAEKLAKENSEKIRTETKETAFAEGRKAGILEGAEFERKRILAIEEASLPGHEDLVAKAKQDADMTADKLALQIVAREKQRGTKYVEQAAVAEKEMPKVTPNFESASPEKAKVDKDAPLEDRAKSEWQNDVKLRSEFADDYDAYFAYKKASDANQVKILSTNKN
;
A
#
# COMPACT_ATOMS: atom_id res chain seq x y z
N LYS A 1 -103.20 -14.96 7.64
CA LYS A 1 -101.72 -14.91 7.54
C LYS A 1 -101.18 -16.19 8.15
N GLN A 2 -100.88 -17.18 7.31
CA GLN A 2 -100.39 -18.48 7.73
C GLN A 2 -98.87 -18.40 7.70
N ILE A 3 -98.25 -18.48 8.88
CA ILE A 3 -96.81 -18.51 9.04
C ILE A 3 -96.37 -19.93 8.70
N ASN A 4 -95.72 -20.08 7.54
CA ASN A 4 -95.28 -21.38 7.04
C ASN A 4 -94.03 -21.80 7.83
N PHE A 5 -94.22 -22.51 8.94
CA PHE A 5 -93.14 -23.11 9.70
C PHE A 5 -92.72 -24.40 8.96
N MET A 6 -91.73 -24.28 8.07
CA MET A 6 -91.14 -25.44 7.42
C MET A 6 -90.50 -26.34 8.48
N SER A 7 -90.88 -27.62 8.46
CA SER A 7 -90.37 -28.66 9.35
C SER A 7 -88.84 -28.74 9.29
N LYS A 8 -88.18 -28.78 10.44
CA LYS A 8 -86.75 -29.09 10.53
C LYS A 8 -86.56 -30.56 10.15
N GLU A 9 -86.19 -30.83 8.91
CA GLU A 9 -85.61 -32.11 8.53
C GLU A 9 -84.32 -32.32 9.33
N THR A 10 -84.24 -33.44 10.05
CA THR A 10 -83.05 -33.81 10.82
C THR A 10 -81.98 -34.29 9.84
N ILE A 11 -81.13 -33.36 9.40
CA ILE A 11 -79.95 -33.71 8.59
C ILE A 11 -78.95 -34.44 9.49
N GLU A 12 -78.48 -35.61 9.05
CA GLU A 12 -77.40 -36.30 9.74
C GLU A 12 -76.12 -35.45 9.74
N ARG A 13 -75.46 -35.33 10.89
CA ARG A 13 -74.26 -34.46 11.03
C ARG A 13 -73.14 -34.83 10.05
N SER A 14 -73.04 -36.10 9.68
CA SER A 14 -72.10 -36.64 8.69
C SER A 14 -72.34 -36.11 7.27
N ALA A 15 -73.57 -35.71 6.95
CA ALA A 15 -73.93 -35.18 5.64
C ALA A 15 -73.58 -33.68 5.49
N ILE A 16 -73.34 -32.96 6.59
CA ILE A 16 -72.95 -31.55 6.58
C ILE A 16 -71.45 -31.45 6.27
N ASN A 17 -71.12 -31.49 4.97
CA ASN A 17 -69.76 -31.36 4.44
C ASN A 17 -69.60 -30.09 3.58
N ALA A 18 -68.39 -29.85 3.07
CA ALA A 18 -68.10 -28.64 2.29
C ALA A 18 -68.98 -28.50 1.03
N ASP A 19 -69.26 -29.61 0.34
CA ASP A 19 -70.10 -29.62 -0.87
C ASP A 19 -71.57 -29.34 -0.52
N PHE A 20 -72.05 -29.89 0.59
CA PHE A 20 -73.38 -29.60 1.13
C PHE A 20 -73.52 -28.12 1.50
N ILE A 21 -72.55 -27.55 2.22
CA ILE A 21 -72.57 -26.12 2.58
C ILE A 21 -72.50 -25.24 1.34
N LYS A 22 -71.72 -25.62 0.32
CA LYS A 22 -71.61 -24.87 -0.94
C LYS A 22 -72.89 -24.90 -1.77
N SER A 23 -73.62 -26.02 -1.76
CA SER A 23 -74.86 -26.19 -2.54
C SER A 23 -76.06 -25.55 -1.85
N GLU A 24 -76.23 -25.78 -0.55
CA GLU A 24 -77.39 -25.30 0.22
C GLU A 24 -77.21 -23.87 0.75
N PHE A 25 -75.95 -23.44 0.98
CA PHE A 25 -75.62 -22.13 1.53
C PHE A 25 -74.48 -21.44 0.74
N PRO A 26 -74.68 -21.17 -0.57
CA PRO A 26 -73.63 -20.61 -1.42
C PRO A 26 -73.08 -19.28 -0.88
N ASP A 27 -73.94 -18.39 -0.38
CA ASP A 27 -73.55 -17.10 0.17
C ASP A 27 -72.64 -17.24 1.41
N ILE A 28 -72.92 -18.24 2.26
CA ILE A 28 -72.12 -18.53 3.46
C ILE A 28 -70.77 -19.12 3.06
N ALA A 29 -70.76 -20.04 2.09
CA ALA A 29 -69.53 -20.63 1.56
C ALA A 29 -68.62 -19.57 0.92
N GLU A 30 -69.19 -18.65 0.14
CA GLU A 30 -68.44 -17.56 -0.50
C GLU A 30 -67.89 -16.57 0.54
N LYS A 31 -68.69 -16.20 1.54
CA LYS A 31 -68.24 -15.30 2.62
C LYS A 31 -67.09 -15.91 3.43
N LEU A 32 -67.18 -17.19 3.80
CA LEU A 32 -66.11 -17.90 4.52
C LEU A 32 -64.84 -18.03 3.66
N ALA A 33 -64.98 -18.34 2.37
CA ALA A 33 -63.84 -18.41 1.46
C ALA A 33 -63.14 -17.05 1.32
N LYS A 34 -63.91 -15.97 1.23
CA LYS A 34 -63.40 -14.60 1.16
C LYS A 34 -62.69 -14.21 2.46
N GLU A 35 -63.31 -14.41 3.62
CA GLU A 35 -62.73 -14.13 4.94
C GLU A 35 -61.41 -14.89 5.16
N ASN A 36 -61.36 -16.19 4.82
CA ASN A 36 -60.14 -16.97 4.90
C ASN A 36 -59.06 -16.47 3.93
N SER A 37 -59.43 -16.14 2.69
CA SER A 37 -58.47 -15.63 1.69
C SER A 37 -57.88 -14.27 2.10
N GLU A 38 -58.70 -13.40 2.69
CA GLU A 38 -58.28 -12.09 3.19
C GLU A 38 -57.36 -12.25 4.39
N LYS A 39 -57.72 -13.11 5.35
CA LYS A 39 -56.90 -13.42 6.52
C LYS A 39 -55.54 -14.01 6.13
N ILE A 40 -55.52 -15.02 5.25
CA ILE A 40 -54.28 -15.60 4.73
C ILE A 40 -53.47 -14.52 4.00
N ARG A 41 -54.11 -13.71 3.15
CA ARG A 41 -53.42 -12.65 2.42
C ARG A 41 -52.81 -11.60 3.34
N THR A 42 -53.47 -11.21 4.42
CA THR A 42 -52.93 -10.22 5.36
C THR A 42 -51.83 -10.82 6.21
N GLU A 43 -52.08 -11.97 6.85
CA GLU A 43 -51.12 -12.61 7.75
C GLU A 43 -49.86 -13.06 7.01
N THR A 44 -50.00 -13.71 5.85
CA THR A 44 -48.86 -14.24 5.10
C THR A 44 -48.06 -13.14 4.40
N LYS A 45 -48.70 -12.05 3.94
CA LYS A 45 -47.96 -10.92 3.36
C LYS A 45 -47.17 -10.16 4.41
N GLU A 46 -47.75 -9.95 5.59
CA GLU A 46 -47.10 -9.20 6.65
C GLU A 46 -45.89 -9.98 7.19
N THR A 47 -46.03 -11.29 7.42
CA THR A 47 -44.92 -12.14 7.88
C THR A 47 -43.83 -12.28 6.82
N ALA A 48 -44.18 -12.61 5.57
CA ALA A 48 -43.21 -12.77 4.50
C ALA A 48 -42.46 -11.46 4.18
N PHE A 49 -43.16 -10.32 4.21
CA PHE A 49 -42.52 -9.02 4.02
C PHE A 49 -41.59 -8.67 5.19
N ALA A 50 -42.01 -8.94 6.43
CA ALA A 50 -41.18 -8.71 7.60
C ALA A 50 -39.90 -9.58 7.58
N GLU A 51 -40.03 -10.85 7.22
CA GLU A 51 -38.91 -11.79 7.06
C GLU A 51 -37.97 -11.36 5.94
N GLY A 52 -38.51 -11.03 4.76
CA GLY A 52 -37.73 -10.54 3.62
C GLY A 52 -36.97 -9.25 3.94
N ARG A 53 -37.62 -8.29 4.62
CA ARG A 53 -36.97 -7.06 5.07
C ARG A 53 -35.85 -7.34 6.07
N LYS A 54 -36.08 -8.25 7.03
CA LYS A 54 -35.06 -8.65 8.01
C LYS A 54 -33.86 -9.30 7.32
N ALA A 55 -34.11 -10.21 6.38
CA ALA A 55 -33.06 -10.87 5.61
C ALA A 55 -32.24 -9.87 4.79
N GLY A 56 -32.90 -8.95 4.06
CA GLY A 56 -32.22 -7.94 3.25
C GLY A 56 -31.37 -6.96 4.07
N ILE A 57 -31.83 -6.56 5.26
CA ILE A 57 -31.03 -5.72 6.17
C ILE A 57 -29.78 -6.47 6.66
N LEU A 58 -29.91 -7.75 7.01
CA LEU A 58 -28.78 -8.56 7.48
C LEU A 58 -27.75 -8.77 6.37
N GLU A 59 -28.20 -9.16 5.17
CA GLU A 59 -27.33 -9.36 4.02
C GLU A 59 -26.62 -8.07 3.61
N GLY A 60 -27.35 -6.94 3.55
CA GLY A 60 -26.75 -5.64 3.25
C GLY A 60 -25.73 -5.21 4.30
N ALA A 61 -26.01 -5.42 5.59
CA ALA A 61 -25.07 -5.10 6.66
C ALA A 61 -23.82 -6.00 6.65
N GLU A 62 -23.97 -7.29 6.29
CA GLU A 62 -22.83 -8.20 6.12
C GLU A 62 -21.98 -7.83 4.90
N PHE A 63 -22.61 -7.50 3.78
CA PHE A 63 -21.93 -7.06 2.57
C PHE A 63 -21.11 -5.79 2.83
N GLU A 64 -21.73 -4.78 3.45
CA GLU A 64 -21.05 -3.52 3.74
C GLU A 64 -19.92 -3.70 4.75
N ARG A 65 -20.11 -4.52 5.79
CA ARG A 65 -19.04 -4.85 6.72
C ARG A 65 -17.84 -5.51 6.03
N LYS A 66 -18.09 -6.47 5.13
CA LYS A 66 -17.02 -7.11 4.35
C LYS A 66 -16.28 -6.11 3.46
N ARG A 67 -17.01 -5.18 2.82
CA ARG A 67 -16.43 -4.10 2.01
C ARG A 67 -15.52 -3.19 2.83
N ILE A 68 -15.99 -2.73 3.99
CA ILE A 68 -15.22 -1.87 4.90
C ILE A 68 -14.00 -2.60 5.44
N LEU A 69 -14.14 -3.86 5.87
CA LEU A 69 -13.02 -4.67 6.35
C LEU A 69 -11.92 -4.81 5.28
N ALA A 70 -12.30 -5.09 4.03
CA ALA A 70 -11.35 -5.18 2.93
C ALA A 70 -10.64 -3.83 2.65
N ILE A 71 -11.36 -2.71 2.80
CA ILE A 71 -10.77 -1.36 2.71
C ILE A 71 -9.76 -1.12 3.83
N GLU A 72 -10.06 -1.54 5.05
CA GLU A 72 -9.14 -1.41 6.19
C GLU A 72 -7.92 -2.31 6.06
N GLU A 73 -8.08 -3.53 5.53
CA GLU A 73 -6.99 -4.46 5.25
C GLU A 73 -6.03 -3.92 4.17
N ALA A 74 -6.55 -3.20 3.17
CA ALA A 74 -5.75 -2.54 2.15
C ALA A 74 -5.08 -1.22 2.62
N SER A 75 -5.26 -0.83 3.88
CA SER A 75 -4.68 0.39 4.44
C SER A 75 -3.15 0.33 4.47
N LEU A 76 -2.51 1.48 4.21
CA LEU A 76 -1.07 1.65 4.32
C LEU A 76 -0.76 2.90 5.17
N PRO A 77 0.22 2.84 6.10
CA PRO A 77 0.59 4.00 6.92
C PRO A 77 0.87 5.25 6.08
N GLY A 78 0.40 6.40 6.55
CA GLY A 78 0.49 7.68 5.86
C GLY A 78 -0.57 7.93 4.78
N HIS A 79 -1.55 7.03 4.62
CA HIS A 79 -2.66 7.13 3.68
C HIS A 79 -4.03 7.06 4.37
N GLU A 80 -4.09 7.39 5.65
CA GLU A 80 -5.30 7.27 6.48
C GLU A 80 -6.45 8.14 5.95
N ASP A 81 -6.15 9.26 5.28
CA ASP A 81 -7.13 10.12 4.62
C ASP A 81 -7.82 9.45 3.44
N LEU A 82 -7.09 8.67 2.61
CA LEU A 82 -7.67 7.90 1.52
C LEU A 82 -8.56 6.77 2.06
N VAL A 83 -8.12 6.09 3.11
CA VAL A 83 -8.91 5.03 3.77
C VAL A 83 -10.19 5.61 4.38
N ALA A 84 -10.10 6.74 5.08
CA ALA A 84 -11.27 7.42 5.64
C ALA A 84 -12.29 7.82 4.57
N LYS A 85 -11.81 8.38 3.44
CA LYS A 85 -12.66 8.73 2.31
C LYS A 85 -13.28 7.49 1.64
N ALA A 86 -12.51 6.42 1.49
CA ALA A 86 -12.97 5.15 0.90
C ALA A 86 -14.10 4.50 1.71
N LYS A 87 -14.03 4.57 3.04
CA LYS A 87 -15.10 4.04 3.91
C LYS A 87 -16.43 4.76 3.75
N GLN A 88 -16.41 6.05 3.41
CA GLN A 88 -17.62 6.86 3.21
C GLN A 88 -18.23 6.70 1.82
N ASP A 89 -17.44 6.28 0.84
CA ASP A 89 -17.86 6.13 -0.56
C ASP A 89 -18.34 4.69 -0.81
N ALA A 90 -19.63 4.53 -1.12
CA ALA A 90 -20.27 3.23 -1.36
C ALA A 90 -19.74 2.52 -2.62
N ASP A 91 -19.23 3.26 -3.60
CA ASP A 91 -18.69 2.71 -4.85
C ASP A 91 -17.20 2.36 -4.73
N MET A 92 -16.56 2.72 -3.62
CA MET A 92 -15.16 2.41 -3.37
C MET A 92 -14.97 0.94 -2.97
N THR A 93 -13.96 0.31 -3.54
CA THR A 93 -13.54 -1.05 -3.22
C THR A 93 -12.08 -1.05 -2.78
N ALA A 94 -11.65 -2.11 -2.11
CA ALA A 94 -10.26 -2.29 -1.69
C ALA A 94 -9.27 -2.13 -2.86
N ASP A 95 -9.58 -2.72 -4.02
CA ASP A 95 -8.75 -2.64 -5.23
C ASP A 95 -8.61 -1.19 -5.73
N LYS A 96 -9.71 -0.43 -5.77
CA LYS A 96 -9.68 0.98 -6.18
C LYS A 96 -8.84 1.83 -5.21
N LEU A 97 -8.98 1.57 -3.90
CA LEU A 97 -8.18 2.23 -2.87
C LEU A 97 -6.69 1.90 -3.04
N ALA A 98 -6.34 0.63 -3.23
CA ALA A 98 -4.96 0.20 -3.44
C ALA A 98 -4.32 0.90 -4.65
N LEU A 99 -5.07 1.06 -5.75
CA LEU A 99 -4.60 1.82 -6.91
C LEU A 99 -4.38 3.31 -6.59
N GLN A 100 -5.24 3.93 -5.77
CA GLN A 100 -5.06 5.32 -5.32
C GLN A 100 -3.82 5.47 -4.43
N ILE A 101 -3.57 4.52 -3.53
CA ILE A 101 -2.36 4.49 -2.70
C ILE A 101 -1.13 4.38 -3.58
N VAL A 102 -1.08 3.42 -4.51
CA VAL A 102 0.05 3.26 -5.45
C VAL A 102 0.27 4.52 -6.28
N ALA A 103 -0.79 5.16 -6.76
CA ALA A 103 -0.68 6.42 -7.51
C ALA A 103 -0.08 7.54 -6.65
N ARG A 104 -0.53 7.69 -5.39
CA ARG A 104 0.01 8.68 -4.45
C ARG A 104 1.47 8.40 -4.10
N GLU A 105 1.84 7.15 -3.89
CA GLU A 105 3.22 6.75 -3.62
C GLU A 105 4.16 7.09 -4.78
N LYS A 106 3.73 6.84 -6.03
CA LYS A 106 4.49 7.23 -7.22
C LYS A 106 4.70 8.75 -7.30
N GLN A 107 3.67 9.53 -6.98
CA GLN A 107 3.78 10.99 -6.92
C GLN A 107 4.72 11.43 -5.79
N ARG A 108 4.66 10.79 -4.62
CA ARG A 108 5.54 11.07 -3.49
C ARG A 108 7.00 10.81 -3.83
N GLY A 109 7.30 9.68 -4.47
CA GLY A 109 8.65 9.34 -4.94
C GLY A 109 9.18 10.34 -5.97
N THR A 110 8.35 10.75 -6.92
CA THR A 110 8.74 11.76 -7.94
C THR A 110 9.09 13.10 -7.27
N LYS A 111 8.21 13.59 -6.39
CA LYS A 111 8.44 14.83 -5.63
C LYS A 111 9.70 14.76 -4.78
N TYR A 112 9.97 13.62 -4.15
CA TYR A 112 11.17 13.44 -3.35
C TYR A 112 12.45 13.59 -4.19
N VAL A 113 12.50 12.97 -5.36
CA VAL A 113 13.67 13.08 -6.27
C VAL A 113 13.85 14.52 -6.76
N GLU A 114 12.76 15.19 -7.15
CA GLU A 114 12.79 16.59 -7.56
C GLU A 114 13.30 17.50 -6.44
N GLN A 115 12.78 17.30 -5.22
CA GLN A 115 13.20 18.07 -4.04
C GLN A 115 14.66 17.80 -3.68
N ALA A 116 15.12 16.55 -3.76
CA ALA A 116 16.52 16.21 -3.53
C ALA A 116 17.44 16.89 -4.55
N ALA A 117 17.05 16.92 -5.84
CA ALA A 117 17.82 17.60 -6.88
C ALA A 117 17.87 19.13 -6.71
N VAL A 118 16.80 19.74 -6.17
CA VAL A 118 16.80 21.16 -5.79
C VAL A 118 17.71 21.39 -4.59
N ALA A 119 17.58 20.58 -3.54
CA ALA A 119 18.40 20.69 -2.35
C ALA A 119 19.90 20.52 -2.66
N GLU A 120 20.27 19.59 -3.55
CA GLU A 120 21.66 19.41 -4.01
C GLU A 120 22.25 20.68 -4.63
N LYS A 121 21.46 21.43 -5.41
CA LYS A 121 21.91 22.69 -6.01
C LYS A 121 22.08 23.81 -4.98
N GLU A 122 21.30 23.79 -3.91
CA GLU A 122 21.38 24.75 -2.81
C GLU A 122 22.48 24.41 -1.81
N MET A 123 22.90 23.14 -1.73
CA MET A 123 24.00 22.74 -0.86
C MET A 123 25.32 23.39 -1.33
N PRO A 124 26.08 24.00 -0.40
CA PRO A 124 27.40 24.52 -0.74
C PRO A 124 28.28 23.37 -1.21
N LYS A 125 29.02 23.60 -2.30
CA LYS A 125 29.93 22.59 -2.83
C LYS A 125 30.98 22.27 -1.76
N VAL A 126 30.86 21.08 -1.18
CA VAL A 126 31.81 20.62 -0.17
C VAL A 126 33.11 20.34 -0.91
N THR A 127 34.11 21.19 -0.73
CA THR A 127 35.48 20.83 -1.11
C THR A 127 35.87 19.70 -0.19
N PRO A 128 36.31 18.53 -0.71
CA PRO A 128 36.80 17.49 0.15
C PRO A 128 37.94 18.07 0.97
N ASN A 129 37.73 18.18 2.28
CA ASN A 129 38.78 18.52 3.24
C ASN A 129 39.62 17.25 3.44
N PHE A 130 40.31 16.84 2.39
CA PHE A 130 41.63 16.29 2.64
C PHE A 130 42.36 17.44 3.33
N GLU A 131 42.93 17.20 4.50
CA GLU A 131 44.05 18.01 4.96
C GLU A 131 45.08 17.97 3.83
N SER A 132 44.92 18.91 2.90
CA SER A 132 45.92 19.27 1.95
C SER A 132 46.93 19.98 2.83
N ALA A 133 47.92 19.21 3.28
CA ALA A 133 49.21 19.79 3.58
C ALA A 133 49.49 20.76 2.43
N SER A 134 49.41 22.04 2.76
CA SER A 134 49.53 23.14 1.83
C SER A 134 50.73 22.89 0.90
N PRO A 135 50.64 23.13 -0.42
CA PRO A 135 51.78 23.01 -1.32
C PRO A 135 52.69 24.23 -1.16
N GLU A 136 53.07 24.58 0.07
CA GLU A 136 54.39 25.15 0.25
C GLU A 136 55.34 23.96 0.10
N LYS A 137 55.98 23.88 -1.08
CA LYS A 137 57.14 23.02 -1.28
C LYS A 137 58.19 23.46 -0.24
N ALA A 138 58.10 22.92 0.97
CA ALA A 138 59.12 23.08 1.98
C ALA A 138 60.42 22.62 1.33
N LYS A 139 61.43 23.49 1.32
CA LYS A 139 62.75 23.15 0.82
C LYS A 139 63.20 21.90 1.59
N VAL A 140 63.34 20.79 0.87
CA VAL A 140 63.87 19.55 1.44
C VAL A 140 65.28 19.88 1.93
N ASP A 141 65.49 19.80 3.23
CA ASP A 141 66.79 20.01 3.84
C ASP A 141 67.73 18.92 3.33
N LYS A 142 68.79 19.33 2.61
CA LYS A 142 69.71 18.40 1.97
C LYS A 142 70.61 17.69 2.98
N ASP A 143 70.73 18.22 4.19
CA ASP A 143 71.62 17.71 5.24
C ASP A 143 70.89 16.76 6.22
N ALA A 144 69.57 16.60 6.07
CA ALA A 144 68.78 15.66 6.86
C ALA A 144 69.04 14.19 6.46
N PRO A 145 68.78 13.22 7.37
CA PRO A 145 68.85 11.79 7.05
C PRO A 145 68.04 11.44 5.79
N LEU A 146 68.53 10.48 5.01
CA LEU A 146 67.90 10.07 3.75
C LEU A 146 66.42 9.69 3.91
N GLU A 147 66.06 9.06 5.02
CA GLU A 147 64.69 8.67 5.34
C GLU A 147 63.76 9.89 5.49
N ASP A 148 64.20 10.93 6.19
CA ASP A 148 63.40 12.14 6.40
C ASP A 148 63.25 12.95 5.10
N ARG A 149 64.33 13.02 4.31
CA ARG A 149 64.30 13.65 2.97
C ARG A 149 63.33 12.93 2.04
N ALA A 150 63.38 11.60 2.00
CA ALA A 150 62.50 10.79 1.16
C ALA A 150 61.03 10.92 1.57
N LYS A 151 60.71 10.86 2.87
CA LYS A 151 59.33 11.07 3.36
C LYS A 151 58.79 12.45 2.97
N SER A 152 59.61 13.49 3.11
CA SER A 152 59.23 14.85 2.76
C SER A 152 58.96 15.02 1.26
N GLU A 153 59.86 14.51 0.40
CA GLU A 153 59.67 14.53 -1.06
C GLU A 153 58.40 13.76 -1.47
N TRP A 154 58.18 12.58 -0.86
CA TRP A 154 57.03 11.73 -1.12
C TRP A 154 55.69 12.39 -0.77
N GLN A 155 55.61 13.06 0.38
CA GLN A 155 54.39 13.74 0.83
C GLN A 155 54.09 14.99 -0.01
N ASN A 156 55.12 15.69 -0.46
CA ASN A 156 54.98 16.97 -1.17
C ASN A 156 54.72 16.85 -2.68
N ASP A 157 54.92 15.68 -3.29
CA ASP A 157 54.76 15.49 -4.74
C ASP A 157 53.78 14.34 -5.06
N VAL A 158 52.55 14.69 -5.44
CA VAL A 158 51.51 13.74 -5.85
C VAL A 158 51.92 12.96 -7.10
N LYS A 159 52.65 13.59 -8.03
CA LYS A 159 53.08 12.96 -9.26
C LYS A 159 54.15 11.91 -8.97
N LEU A 160 55.07 12.22 -8.05
CA LEU A 160 56.05 11.26 -7.56
C LEU A 160 55.39 10.03 -6.95
N ARG A 161 54.32 10.20 -6.15
CA ARG A 161 53.59 9.05 -5.61
C ARG A 161 52.97 8.19 -6.69
N SER A 162 52.37 8.83 -7.69
CA SER A 162 51.80 8.14 -8.84
C SER A 162 52.85 7.38 -9.66
N GLU A 163 54.08 7.89 -9.79
CA GLU A 163 55.18 7.22 -10.51
C GLU A 163 55.62 5.91 -9.85
N PHE A 164 55.42 5.78 -8.54
CA PHE A 164 55.72 4.58 -7.76
C PHE A 164 54.44 3.84 -7.31
N ALA A 165 53.31 4.04 -8.01
CA ALA A 165 52.04 3.37 -7.72
C ALA A 165 51.57 3.50 -6.25
N ASP A 166 51.78 4.68 -5.65
CA ASP A 166 51.52 4.98 -4.24
C ASP A 166 52.27 4.07 -3.23
N ASP A 167 53.32 3.36 -3.67
CA ASP A 167 54.20 2.54 -2.85
C ASP A 167 55.44 3.32 -2.38
N TYR A 168 55.41 3.76 -1.11
CA TYR A 168 56.52 4.48 -0.50
C TYR A 168 57.78 3.61 -0.35
N ASP A 169 57.65 2.30 -0.13
CA ASP A 169 58.80 1.42 0.10
C ASP A 169 59.60 1.24 -1.19
N ALA A 170 58.91 1.13 -2.33
CA ALA A 170 59.53 1.12 -3.65
C ALA A 170 60.32 2.42 -3.94
N TYR A 171 59.73 3.58 -3.60
CA TYR A 171 60.40 4.87 -3.73
C TYR A 171 61.60 5.02 -2.79
N PHE A 172 61.46 4.62 -1.52
CA PHE A 172 62.55 4.70 -0.55
C PHE A 172 63.72 3.78 -0.92
N ALA A 173 63.43 2.58 -1.43
CA ALA A 173 64.44 1.67 -1.97
C ALA A 173 65.19 2.29 -3.16
N TYR A 174 64.48 2.97 -4.07
CA TYR A 174 65.09 3.74 -5.16
C TYR A 174 66.01 4.85 -4.64
N LYS A 175 65.57 5.66 -3.67
CA LYS A 175 66.40 6.73 -3.09
C LYS A 175 67.64 6.18 -2.38
N LYS A 176 67.52 5.06 -1.66
CA LYS A 176 68.65 4.36 -1.03
C LYS A 176 69.65 3.84 -2.06
N ALA A 177 69.17 3.22 -3.14
CA ALA A 177 70.03 2.77 -4.23
C ALA A 177 70.68 3.95 -4.97
N SER A 178 69.96 5.07 -5.12
CA SER A 178 70.47 6.27 -5.78
C SER A 178 71.56 6.96 -4.95
N ASP A 179 71.39 7.06 -3.63
CA ASP A 179 72.38 7.64 -2.70
C ASP A 179 73.64 6.74 -2.61
N ALA A 180 73.47 5.42 -2.77
CA ALA A 180 74.56 4.45 -2.87
C ALA A 180 75.18 4.34 -4.28
N ASN A 181 74.79 5.18 -5.25
CA ASN A 181 75.24 5.13 -6.65
C ASN A 181 74.99 3.77 -7.38
N GLN A 182 73.98 3.01 -6.96
CA GLN A 182 73.64 1.70 -7.51
C GLN A 182 72.52 1.74 -8.57
N VAL A 183 71.94 2.91 -8.83
CA VAL A 183 70.91 3.09 -9.86
C VAL A 183 71.56 3.29 -11.23
N LYS A 184 71.23 2.41 -12.18
CA LYS A 184 71.65 2.54 -13.59
C LYS A 184 70.47 3.05 -14.42
N ILE A 185 70.49 4.34 -14.75
CA ILE A 185 69.50 4.91 -15.68
C ILE A 185 69.90 4.49 -17.10
N LEU A 186 69.12 3.62 -17.71
CA LEU A 186 69.29 3.25 -19.11
C LEU A 186 68.72 4.36 -20.00
N SER A 187 69.53 5.37 -20.27
CA SER A 187 69.20 6.38 -21.27
C SER A 187 69.19 5.73 -22.65
N THR A 188 68.03 5.63 -23.29
CA THR A 188 67.95 5.26 -24.71
C THR A 188 68.49 6.43 -25.53
N ASN A 189 69.77 6.35 -25.91
CA ASN A 189 70.28 7.20 -26.98
C ASN A 189 69.51 6.84 -28.27
N LYS A 190 68.60 7.72 -28.69
CA LYS A 190 68.14 7.76 -30.08
C LYS A 190 69.35 8.13 -30.94
N ASN A 191 69.91 7.15 -31.65
CA ASN A 191 70.56 7.36 -32.94
C ASN A 191 69.57 6.90 -34.02
#